data_AF-A0A0R1YJ25-F1
#
_entry.id   AF-A0A0R1YJ25-F1
#
_cell.length_a   1.000
_cell.length_b   1.000
_cell.length_c   1.000
_cell.angle_alpha   90.00
_cell.angle_beta   90.00
_cell.angle_gamma   90.00
#
_symmetry.space_group_name_H-M   'P 1'
#
loop_
_entity.id
_entity.type
_entity.pdbx_description
1 polymer ?
#
loop_
_entity_poly.entity_id
_entity_poly.type
_entity_poly.pdbx_seq_one_letter_code
_entity_poly.pdbx_strand_id
1 'polypeptide(L)' 'MGKHNLREQADSQLMTSIANLQQQLALTKTLSETSLDDSPENIVALKILKAKYNFLFKEARLRQTSSKGLNNVISH' A
#
# COMPACT_ATOMS: atom_id res chain seq x y z
N MET A 1 18.43 11.57 21.75
CA MET A 1 17.22 11.98 21.01
C MET A 1 17.38 11.69 19.50
N GLY A 2 17.42 10.43 19.04
CA GLY A 2 17.76 10.15 17.62
C GLY A 2 17.21 8.88 16.98
N LYS A 3 17.04 7.79 17.74
CA LYS A 3 16.58 6.50 17.17
C LYS A 3 15.06 6.38 17.06
N HIS A 4 14.31 7.09 17.90
CA HIS A 4 12.84 7.04 17.91
C HIS A 4 12.25 7.75 16.68
N ASN A 5 12.74 8.95 16.38
CA ASN A 5 12.28 9.76 15.25
C ASN A 5 12.53 9.08 13.89
N LEU A 6 13.66 8.37 13.74
CA LEU A 6 13.98 7.65 12.49
C LEU A 6 13.03 6.47 12.26
N ARG A 7 12.66 5.75 13.32
CA ARG A 7 11.72 4.64 13.23
C ARG A 7 10.32 5.14 12.87
N GLU A 8 9.85 6.18 13.54
CA GLU A 8 8.55 6.81 13.25
C GLU A 8 8.48 7.35 11.82
N GLN A 9 9.56 7.96 11.33
CA GLN A 9 9.64 8.43 9.94
C GLN A 9 9.58 7.27 8.94
N ALA A 10 10.34 6.19 9.19
CA ALA A 10 10.31 5.01 8.34
C ALA A 10 8.93 4.34 8.33
N ASP A 11 8.26 4.27 9.48
CA ASP A 11 6.92 3.71 9.62
C ASP A 11 5.87 4.58 8.90
N SER A 12 6.01 5.91 8.97
CA SER A 12 5.16 6.85 8.22
C SER A 12 5.32 6.70 6.69
N GLN A 13 6.56 6.57 6.22
CA GLN A 13 6.85 6.32 4.80
C GLN A 13 6.28 4.96 4.33
N LEU A 14 6.40 3.93 5.17
CA LEU A 14 5.84 2.61 4.90
C LEU A 14 4.31 2.69 4.73
N MET A 15 3.62 3.35 5.66
CA MET A 15 2.16 3.49 5.59
C MET A 15 1.71 4.34 4.40
N THR A 16 2.42 5.42 4.09
CA THR A 16 2.17 6.25 2.90
C THR A 16 2.31 5.42 1.62
N SER A 17 3.34 4.58 1.55
CA SER A 17 3.58 3.71 0.40
C SER A 17 2.47 2.66 0.24
N ILE A 18 2.00 2.07 1.34
CA ILE A 18 0.89 1.11 1.34
C ILE A 18 -0.40 1.79 0.85
N ALA A 19 -0.71 2.99 1.35
CA ALA A 19 -1.90 3.74 0.94
C ALA A 19 -1.89 4.07 -0.56
N ASN A 20 -0.75 4.54 -1.07
CA ASN A 20 -0.59 4.82 -2.51
C ASN A 20 -0.77 3.56 -3.37
N LEU A 21 -0.21 2.43 -2.95
CA LEU A 21 -0.37 1.15 -3.68
C LEU A 21 -1.82 0.65 -3.63
N GLN A 22 -2.51 0.84 -2.50
CA GLN A 22 -3.93 0.50 -2.38
C GLN A 22 -4.79 1.35 -3.32
N GLN A 23 -4.53 2.65 -3.41
CA GLN A 23 -5.21 3.53 -4.36
C GLN A 23 -4.95 3.11 -5.81
N GLN A 24 -3.69 2.81 -6.16
CA GLN A 24 -3.36 2.31 -7.50
C GLN A 24 -4.10 1.01 -7.82
N LEU A 25 -4.15 0.05 -6.89
CA LEU A 25 -4.89 -1.19 -7.07
C LEU A 25 -6.39 -0.96 -7.27
N ALA A 26 -6.99 -0.01 -6.53
CA ALA A 26 -8.39 0.35 -6.69
C ALA A 26 -8.65 0.96 -8.08
N LEU A 27 -7.81 1.90 -8.51
CA LEU A 27 -7.88 2.51 -9.85
C LEU A 27 -7.71 1.46 -10.94
N THR A 28 -6.71 0.58 -10.84
CA THR A 28 -6.53 -0.46 -11.86
C THR A 28 -7.68 -1.45 -11.86
N LYS A 29 -8.31 -1.75 -10.72
CA LYS A 29 -9.50 -2.59 -10.67
C LYS A 29 -10.67 -1.95 -11.43
N THR A 30 -10.97 -0.68 -11.14
CA THR A 30 -12.01 0.08 -11.85
C THR A 30 -11.73 0.18 -13.34
N LEU A 31 -10.46 0.41 -13.73
CA LEU A 31 -10.04 0.40 -15.12
C LEU A 31 -10.22 -0.98 -15.73
N SER A 32 -9.72 -2.07 -15.15
CA SER A 32 -9.91 -3.42 -15.70
C SER A 32 -11.38 -3.84 -15.85
N GLU A 33 -12.28 -3.33 -15.01
CA GLU A 33 -13.73 -3.55 -15.15
C GLU A 33 -14.34 -2.76 -16.32
N THR A 34 -13.68 -1.69 -16.77
CA THR A 34 -14.14 -0.78 -17.85
C THR A 34 -13.31 -0.84 -19.14
N SER A 35 -12.08 -1.33 -19.06
CA SER A 35 -11.11 -1.46 -20.15
C SER A 35 -10.80 -2.93 -20.35
N LEU A 36 -11.18 -3.47 -21.51
CA LEU A 36 -10.89 -4.82 -22.00
C LEU A 36 -9.39 -5.01 -22.35
N ASP A 37 -8.48 -4.49 -21.53
CA ASP A 37 -7.04 -4.64 -21.73
C ASP A 37 -6.49 -5.83 -20.93
N ASP A 38 -6.66 -7.02 -21.49
CA ASP A 38 -6.10 -8.28 -20.98
C ASP A 38 -4.72 -8.59 -21.59
N SER A 39 -3.98 -7.56 -22.02
CA SER A 39 -2.63 -7.76 -22.53
C SER A 39 -1.72 -8.42 -21.47
N PRO A 40 -0.79 -9.31 -21.88
CA PRO A 40 0.16 -9.93 -20.97
C PRO A 40 0.94 -8.92 -20.11
N GLU A 41 1.25 -7.75 -20.69
CA GLU A 41 1.94 -6.65 -20.03
C GLU A 41 1.10 -6.10 -18.87
N ASN A 42 -0.19 -5.85 -19.09
CA ASN A 42 -1.10 -5.35 -18.06
C ASN A 42 -1.30 -6.38 -16.94
N ILE A 43 -1.42 -7.67 -17.29
CA ILE A 43 -1.53 -8.76 -16.32
C ILE A 43 -0.26 -8.85 -15.45
N VAL A 44 0.92 -8.73 -16.05
CA VAL A 44 2.21 -8.75 -15.33
C VAL A 44 2.32 -7.53 -14.43
N ALA A 45 2.00 -6.33 -14.92
CA ALA A 45 2.02 -5.11 -14.13
C ALA A 45 1.11 -5.21 -12.89
N LEU A 46 -0.11 -5.72 -13.07
CA LEU A 46 -1.05 -5.99 -11.98
C LEU A 46 -0.51 -6.96 -10.94
N LYS A 47 0.13 -8.06 -11.36
CA LYS A 47 0.75 -9.03 -10.45
C LYS A 47 1.88 -8.40 -9.65
N ILE A 48 2.73 -7.61 -10.30
CA ILE A 48 3.83 -6.89 -9.64
C ILE A 48 3.27 -5.89 -8.61
N LEU A 49 2.23 -5.13 -8.98
CA LEU A 49 1.61 -4.16 -8.09
C LEU A 49 1.02 -4.82 -6.84
N LYS A 50 0.30 -5.93 -7.00
CA LYS A 50 -0.21 -6.75 -5.88
C LYS A 50 0.91 -7.31 -5.02
N ALA A 51 2.00 -7.81 -5.62
CA ALA A 51 3.14 -8.34 -4.88
C ALA A 51 3.81 -7.26 -4.02
N LYS A 52 4.02 -6.05 -4.55
CA LYS A 52 4.56 -4.90 -3.81
C LYS A 52 3.68 -4.53 -2.63
N TYR A 53 2.37 -4.41 -2.84
CA TYR A 53 1.41 -4.12 -1.76
C TYR A 53 1.47 -5.18 -0.66
N ASN A 54 1.40 -6.46 -1.03
CA ASN A 54 1.40 -7.57 -0.07
C ASN A 54 2.70 -7.63 0.73
N PHE A 55 3.84 -7.37 0.10
CA PHE A 55 5.13 -7.32 0.78
C PHE A 55 5.16 -6.21 1.84
N LEU A 56 4.81 -4.98 1.47
CA LEU A 56 4.82 -3.85 2.40
C LEU A 56 3.76 -3.98 3.51
N PHE A 57 2.59 -4.52 3.19
CA PHE A 57 1.55 -4.78 4.18
C PHE A 57 2.00 -5.82 5.22
N LYS A 58 2.71 -6.88 4.78
CA LYS A 58 3.34 -7.85 5.70
C LYS A 58 4.40 -7.19 6.57
N GLU A 59 5.24 -6.34 6.00
CA GLU A 59 6.25 -5.57 6.75
C GLU A 59 5.61 -4.67 7.81
N ALA A 60 4.55 -3.94 7.48
CA ALA A 60 3.82 -3.09 8.43
C ALA A 60 3.23 -3.91 9.59
N ARG A 61 2.66 -5.09 9.28
CA ARG A 61 2.13 -6.01 10.27
C ARG A 61 3.22 -6.57 11.20
N LEU A 62 4.38 -6.96 10.65
CA LEU A 62 5.51 -7.45 11.44
C LEU A 62 6.08 -6.39 12.37
N ARG A 63 6.17 -5.16 11.89
CA ARG A 63 6.70 -4.01 12.65
C ARG A 63 5.75 -3.50 13.73
N GLN A 64 4.53 -4.04 13.79
CA GLN A 64 3.44 -3.53 14.62
C GLN A 64 3.31 -2.02 14.45
N THR A 65 3.41 -1.51 13.22
CA THR A 65 3.18 -0.10 12.92
C THR A 65 1.70 0.20 13.07
N SER A 66 1.21 0.20 14.30
CA SER A 66 -0.01 0.88 14.68
C SER A 66 0.39 2.34 14.72
N SER A 67 0.31 3.04 13.59
CA SER A 67 0.27 4.50 13.70
C SER A 67 -0.91 4.79 14.61
N LYS A 68 -0.63 5.26 15.84
CA LYS A 68 -1.66 5.75 16.76
C LYS A 68 -2.53 6.85 16.11
N GLY A 69 -2.17 7.33 14.92
CA GLY A 69 -2.91 8.27 14.09
C GLY A 69 -3.83 7.68 12.99
N LEU A 70 -3.98 6.36 12.80
CA LEU A 70 -4.93 5.83 11.79
C LEU A 70 -6.35 5.62 12.31
N ASN A 71 -6.59 5.71 13.63
CA ASN A 71 -7.93 5.60 14.21
C ASN A 71 -8.89 6.76 13.85
N ASN A 72 -8.44 7.76 13.09
CA ASN A 72 -9.30 8.88 12.64
C ASN A 72 -9.74 8.78 11.17
N VAL A 73 -9.32 7.76 10.41
CA VAL A 73 -9.66 7.63 8.97
C VAL A 73 -10.49 6.38 8.66
N ILE A 74 -10.68 5.46 9.62
CA ILE A 74 -11.46 4.23 9.43
C ILE A 74 -12.85 4.30 10.14
N SER A 75 -13.20 5.45 10.71
CA SER A 75 -14.56 5.69 11.21
C SER A 75 -15.35 6.48 10.16
N HIS A 76 -15.90 5.79 9.16
CA HIS A 76 -17.14 6.16 8.48
C HIS A 76 -17.67 5.01 7.62
#